data_AF-A0A1F7R9F4-F1
#
_entry.id   AF-A0A1F7R9F4-F1
#
_cell.length_a   1.000
_cell.length_b   1.000
_cell.length_c   1.000
_cell.angle_alpha   90.00
_cell.angle_beta   90.00
_cell.angle_gamma   90.00
#
_symmetry.space_group_name_H-M   'P 1'
#
loop_
_entity.id
_entity.type
_entity.pdbx_description
1 polymer ?
#
loop_
_entity_poly.entity_id
_entity_poly.type
_entity_poly.pdbx_seq_one_letter_code
_entity_poly.pdbx_strand_id
1 'polypeptide(L)'
;MASCEKTSSDIESRHRQALRRILELVQERNELFELVDDRHKKAYTDDLTGLANRRAFDEKLSALVEIAHQNQEPIAIIFVDIDGLKRVNDNFDHQEGNKVIRTAAETLKLFENDGDLAARLHGDELCLVMPGFRPIEGISSDQLLEETGSLVKYITEAAIRKLGLPEDLYVGAGVGMAMLMPGDLPGDLMRRADNSLLAYKAARKDQLRSIGVVFQDERLLDN
;
A
#
# COMPACT_ATOMS: atom_id res chain seq x y z
N MET A 1 -18.57 1.46 -70.74
CA MET A 1 -19.28 1.58 -69.45
C MET A 1 -18.97 0.42 -68.49
N ALA A 2 -18.92 -0.84 -68.95
CA ALA A 2 -18.61 -2.01 -68.10
C ALA A 2 -17.24 -2.02 -67.37
N SER A 3 -16.25 -1.27 -67.86
CA SER A 3 -14.92 -1.20 -67.21
C SER A 3 -14.89 -0.32 -65.97
N CYS A 4 -15.82 0.64 -65.83
CA CYS A 4 -15.86 1.58 -64.70
C CYS A 4 -16.56 0.95 -63.48
N GLU A 5 -17.64 0.20 -63.71
CA GLU A 5 -18.39 -0.54 -62.68
C GLU A 5 -17.54 -1.64 -62.01
N LYS A 6 -16.68 -2.33 -62.78
CA LYS A 6 -15.77 -3.36 -62.26
C LYS A 6 -14.74 -2.78 -61.28
N THR A 7 -14.14 -1.64 -61.62
CA THR A 7 -13.20 -0.92 -60.74
C THR A 7 -13.84 -0.42 -59.44
N SER A 8 -15.09 0.04 -59.48
CA SER A 8 -15.79 0.51 -58.26
C SER A 8 -16.08 -0.64 -57.29
N SER A 9 -16.52 -1.79 -57.82
CA SER A 9 -16.74 -3.03 -57.06
C SER A 9 -15.45 -3.57 -56.42
N ASP A 10 -14.33 -3.52 -57.15
CA ASP A 10 -13.02 -3.95 -56.64
C ASP A 10 -12.49 -3.02 -55.54
N ILE A 11 -12.72 -1.70 -55.67
CA ILE A 11 -12.35 -0.71 -54.64
C ILE A 11 -13.17 -0.92 -53.37
N GLU A 12 -14.49 -1.12 -53.47
CA GLU A 12 -15.34 -1.41 -52.32
C GLU A 12 -14.99 -2.74 -51.64
N SER A 13 -14.66 -3.77 -52.42
CA SER A 13 -14.23 -5.06 -51.90
C SER A 13 -12.92 -4.93 -51.12
N ARG A 14 -11.93 -4.23 -51.68
CA ARG A 14 -10.66 -3.91 -51.00
C ARG A 14 -10.86 -3.06 -49.75
N HIS A 15 -11.76 -2.08 -49.80
CA HIS A 15 -12.08 -1.24 -48.64
C HIS A 15 -12.74 -2.07 -47.52
N ARG A 16 -13.72 -2.92 -47.84
CA ARG A 16 -14.34 -3.85 -46.88
C ARG A 16 -13.34 -4.82 -46.27
N GLN A 17 -12.42 -5.36 -47.08
CA GLN A 17 -11.38 -6.26 -46.61
C GLN A 17 -10.37 -5.54 -45.70
N ALA A 18 -9.98 -4.31 -46.04
CA ALA A 18 -9.13 -3.48 -45.20
C ALA A 18 -9.80 -3.12 -43.86
N LEU A 19 -11.09 -2.77 -43.86
CA LEU A 19 -11.84 -2.49 -42.64
C LEU A 19 -11.93 -3.71 -41.72
N ARG A 20 -12.18 -4.91 -42.26
CA ARG A 20 -12.15 -6.15 -41.47
C ARG A 20 -10.77 -6.38 -40.85
N ARG A 21 -9.70 -6.18 -41.63
CA ARG A 21 -8.33 -6.35 -41.14
C ARG A 21 -7.98 -5.35 -40.03
N ILE A 22 -8.43 -4.11 -40.15
CA ILE A 22 -8.25 -3.09 -39.10
C ILE A 22 -9.01 -3.48 -37.83
N LEU A 23 -10.24 -3.96 -37.95
CA LEU A 23 -11.03 -4.42 -36.79
C LEU A 23 -10.36 -5.61 -36.09
N GLU A 24 -9.88 -6.60 -36.84
CA GLU A 24 -9.12 -7.74 -36.32
C GLU A 24 -7.89 -7.26 -35.53
N LEU A 25 -7.07 -6.39 -36.13
CA LEU A 25 -5.86 -5.87 -35.48
C LEU A 25 -6.17 -5.05 -34.22
N VAL A 26 -7.27 -4.30 -34.21
CA VAL A 26 -7.69 -3.54 -33.02
C VAL A 26 -8.13 -4.49 -31.90
N GLN A 27 -8.82 -5.58 -32.22
CA GLN A 27 -9.21 -6.61 -31.24
C GLN A 27 -7.99 -7.32 -30.66
N GLU A 28 -7.09 -7.82 -31.51
CA GLU A 28 -5.84 -8.49 -31.07
C GLU A 28 -5.00 -7.57 -30.18
N ARG A 29 -4.89 -6.30 -30.55
CA ARG A 29 -4.16 -5.29 -29.75
C ARG A 29 -4.81 -5.09 -28.38
N ASN A 30 -6.13 -5.02 -28.30
CA ASN A 30 -6.83 -4.84 -27.02
C ASN A 30 -6.65 -6.06 -26.11
N GLU A 31 -6.76 -7.28 -26.64
CA GLU A 31 -6.51 -8.52 -25.90
C GLU A 31 -5.07 -8.58 -25.37
N LEU A 32 -4.09 -8.18 -26.18
CA LEU A 32 -2.70 -8.07 -25.75
C LEU A 32 -2.53 -7.03 -24.64
N PHE A 33 -3.18 -5.87 -24.74
CA PHE A 33 -3.14 -4.85 -23.69
C PHE A 33 -3.74 -5.36 -22.38
N GLU A 34 -4.90 -6.02 -22.42
CA GLU A 34 -5.53 -6.61 -21.23
C GLU A 34 -4.64 -7.67 -20.58
N LEU A 35 -4.01 -8.53 -21.37
CA LEU A 35 -3.10 -9.55 -20.87
C LEU A 35 -1.85 -8.94 -20.22
N VAL A 36 -1.29 -7.89 -20.82
CA VAL A 36 -0.13 -7.18 -20.26
C VAL A 36 -0.52 -6.46 -18.97
N ASP A 37 -1.67 -5.80 -18.92
CA ASP A 37 -2.17 -5.10 -17.73
C ASP A 37 -2.48 -6.08 -16.59
N ASP A 38 -3.15 -7.20 -16.86
CA ASP A 38 -3.40 -8.25 -15.87
C ASP A 38 -2.10 -8.85 -15.32
N ARG A 39 -1.12 -9.12 -16.20
CA ARG A 39 0.21 -9.58 -15.77
C ARG A 39 0.92 -8.54 -14.92
N HIS A 40 0.82 -7.26 -15.28
CA HIS A 40 1.44 -6.18 -14.55
C HIS A 40 0.80 -6.02 -13.16
N LYS A 41 -0.53 -6.04 -13.07
CA LYS A 41 -1.26 -6.00 -11.80
C LYS A 41 -0.88 -7.17 -10.90
N LYS A 42 -0.89 -8.40 -11.40
CA LYS A 42 -0.49 -9.59 -10.63
C LYS A 42 0.98 -9.56 -10.19
N ALA A 43 1.84 -8.89 -10.95
CA ALA A 43 3.26 -8.78 -10.61
C ALA A 43 3.53 -7.77 -9.49
N TYR A 44 2.68 -6.76 -9.32
CA TYR A 44 2.95 -5.59 -8.45
C TYR A 44 1.86 -5.31 -7.39
N THR A 45 0.75 -6.02 -7.42
CA THR A 45 -0.35 -5.88 -6.48
C THR A 45 -0.45 -7.13 -5.61
N ASP A 46 -0.81 -6.97 -4.35
CA ASP A 46 -1.17 -8.07 -3.45
C ASP A 46 -2.63 -8.46 -3.68
N ASP A 47 -2.86 -9.72 -4.05
CA ASP A 47 -4.19 -10.22 -4.42
C ASP A 47 -5.23 -10.19 -3.28
N LEU A 48 -4.77 -10.25 -2.02
CA LEU A 48 -5.68 -10.23 -0.87
C LEU A 48 -6.18 -8.82 -0.59
N THR A 49 -5.28 -7.83 -0.62
CA THR A 49 -5.54 -6.48 -0.11
C THR A 49 -5.72 -5.43 -1.21
N GLY A 50 -5.26 -5.70 -2.43
CA GLY A 50 -5.22 -4.72 -3.52
C GLY A 50 -4.13 -3.65 -3.35
N LEU A 51 -3.33 -3.70 -2.28
CA LEU A 51 -2.20 -2.80 -2.07
C LEU A 51 -1.02 -3.18 -2.99
N ALA A 52 0.00 -2.33 -3.03
CA ALA A 52 1.28 -2.72 -3.63
C ALA A 52 1.84 -3.95 -2.90
N ASN A 53 2.36 -4.92 -3.65
CA ASN A 53 3.06 -6.04 -3.04
C ASN A 53 4.50 -5.68 -2.69
N ARG A 54 5.21 -6.58 -2.02
CA ARG A 54 6.61 -6.39 -1.62
C ARG A 54 7.52 -5.94 -2.76
N ARG A 55 7.37 -6.54 -3.94
CA ARG A 55 8.18 -6.22 -5.12
C ARG A 55 7.97 -4.78 -5.56
N ALA A 56 6.70 -4.38 -5.72
CA ALA A 56 6.34 -3.02 -6.08
C ALA A 56 6.81 -2.01 -5.04
N PHE A 57 6.73 -2.37 -3.77
CA PHE A 57 7.23 -1.55 -2.67
C PHE A 57 8.74 -1.33 -2.76
N ASP A 58 9.54 -2.39 -2.89
CA ASP A 58 11.01 -2.28 -2.93
C ASP A 58 11.48 -1.43 -4.13
N GLU A 59 10.87 -1.64 -5.31
CA GLU A 59 11.19 -0.89 -6.52
C GLU A 59 10.81 0.60 -6.40
N LYS A 60 9.60 0.90 -5.91
CA LYS A 60 9.14 2.29 -5.77
C LYS A 60 9.86 3.02 -4.64
N LEU A 61 10.09 2.39 -3.49
CA LEU A 61 10.79 3.03 -2.37
C LEU A 61 12.21 3.44 -2.79
N SER A 62 12.90 2.58 -3.56
CA SER A 62 14.23 2.88 -4.06
C SER A 62 14.24 4.16 -4.93
N ALA A 63 13.27 4.28 -5.85
CA ALA A 63 13.12 5.45 -6.69
C ALA A 63 12.73 6.71 -5.87
N LEU A 64 11.80 6.57 -4.92
CA LEU A 64 11.38 7.67 -4.04
C LEU A 64 12.55 8.23 -3.23
N VAL A 65 13.35 7.36 -2.61
CA VAL A 65 14.53 7.77 -1.82
C VAL A 65 15.56 8.49 -2.68
N GLU A 66 15.82 8.00 -3.90
CA GLU A 66 16.73 8.67 -4.83
C GLU A 66 16.26 10.09 -5.18
N ILE A 67 14.98 10.23 -5.56
CA ILE A 67 14.36 11.53 -5.88
C ILE A 67 14.39 12.46 -4.67
N ALA A 68 14.04 11.95 -3.49
CA ALA A 68 14.03 12.71 -2.24
C ALA A 68 15.42 13.27 -1.89
N HIS A 69 16.49 12.47 -2.06
CA HIS A 69 17.85 12.96 -1.86
C HIS A 69 18.24 14.04 -2.86
N GLN A 70 17.86 13.89 -4.14
CA GLN A 70 18.14 14.89 -5.17
C GLN A 70 17.43 16.23 -4.89
N ASN A 71 16.19 16.16 -4.42
CA ASN A 71 15.33 17.32 -4.19
C ASN A 71 15.40 17.86 -2.75
N GLN A 72 16.13 17.18 -1.85
CA GLN A 72 16.13 17.45 -0.41
C GLN A 72 14.72 17.41 0.21
N GLU A 73 13.91 16.46 -0.24
CA GLU A 73 12.55 16.25 0.25
C GLU A 73 12.54 15.17 1.34
N PRO A 74 11.73 15.35 2.39
CA PRO A 74 11.60 14.33 3.41
C PRO A 74 10.76 13.16 2.91
N ILE A 75 11.01 11.98 3.46
CA ILE A 75 10.12 10.82 3.35
C ILE A 75 9.85 10.32 4.76
N ALA A 76 8.59 10.06 5.06
CA ALA A 76 8.19 9.27 6.21
C ALA A 76 7.81 7.86 5.77
N ILE A 77 8.07 6.88 6.62
CA ILE A 77 7.56 5.52 6.46
C ILE A 77 6.91 5.06 7.76
N ILE A 78 5.77 4.39 7.63
CA ILE A 78 5.01 3.79 8.72
C ILE A 78 4.91 2.30 8.44
N PHE A 79 5.40 1.48 9.36
CA PHE A 79 5.19 0.04 9.38
C PHE A 79 4.06 -0.29 10.34
N VAL A 80 3.16 -1.15 9.89
CA VAL A 80 1.97 -1.59 10.62
C VAL A 80 1.99 -3.11 10.70
N ASP A 81 1.83 -3.66 11.89
CA ASP A 81 1.74 -5.10 12.12
C ASP A 81 0.47 -5.42 12.88
N ILE A 82 -0.39 -6.28 12.32
CA ILE A 82 -1.72 -6.56 12.88
C ILE A 82 -1.59 -7.54 14.05
N ASP A 83 -1.97 -7.09 15.23
CA ASP A 83 -1.95 -7.91 16.44
C ASP A 83 -3.22 -8.79 16.54
N GLY A 84 -3.06 -10.00 17.09
CA GLY A 84 -4.17 -10.89 17.42
C GLY A 84 -4.67 -11.78 16.29
N LEU A 85 -4.08 -11.67 15.09
CA LEU A 85 -4.50 -12.45 13.91
C LEU A 85 -4.45 -13.96 14.13
N LYS A 86 -3.44 -14.47 14.85
CA LYS A 86 -3.36 -15.88 15.20
C LYS A 86 -4.57 -16.34 16.02
N ARG A 87 -5.02 -15.56 17.01
CA ARG A 87 -6.20 -15.90 17.82
C ARG A 87 -7.48 -15.89 17.00
N VAL A 88 -7.59 -14.99 16.02
CA VAL A 88 -8.70 -14.99 15.06
C VAL A 88 -8.69 -16.30 14.26
N ASN A 89 -7.55 -16.67 13.68
CA ASN A 89 -7.43 -17.90 12.90
C ASN A 89 -7.70 -19.16 13.73
N ASP A 90 -7.25 -19.19 14.98
CA ASP A 90 -7.42 -20.33 15.89
C ASP A 90 -8.89 -20.49 16.35
N ASN A 91 -9.63 -19.38 16.53
CA ASN A 91 -11.02 -19.39 17.00
C ASN A 91 -12.05 -19.51 15.87
N PHE A 92 -11.70 -19.08 14.66
CA PHE A 92 -12.56 -19.10 13.49
C PHE A 92 -11.90 -19.92 12.39
N ASP A 93 -11.33 -19.26 11.38
CA ASP A 93 -10.53 -19.86 10.32
C ASP A 93 -9.64 -18.79 9.64
N HIS A 94 -8.86 -19.20 8.65
CA HIS A 94 -8.03 -18.29 7.87
C HIS A 94 -8.82 -17.32 6.98
N GLN A 95 -10.09 -17.61 6.65
CA GLN A 95 -10.92 -16.68 5.87
C GLN A 95 -11.28 -15.46 6.70
N GLU A 96 -11.58 -15.64 8.00
CA GLU A 96 -11.78 -14.54 8.94
C GLU A 96 -10.50 -13.73 9.14
N GLY A 97 -9.34 -14.39 9.30
CA GLY A 97 -8.06 -13.67 9.36
C GLY A 97 -7.79 -12.84 8.09
N ASN A 98 -8.09 -13.38 6.92
CA ASN A 98 -7.99 -12.66 5.65
C ASN A 98 -8.93 -11.44 5.58
N LYS A 99 -10.10 -11.48 6.23
CA LYS A 99 -10.98 -10.31 6.34
C LYS A 99 -10.39 -9.24 7.26
N VAL A 100 -9.73 -9.63 8.34
CA VAL A 100 -9.02 -8.70 9.23
C VAL A 100 -7.91 -7.98 8.45
N ILE A 101 -7.07 -8.72 7.72
CA ILE A 101 -5.99 -8.14 6.90
C ILE A 101 -6.56 -7.18 5.86
N ARG A 102 -7.62 -7.57 5.14
CA ARG A 102 -8.28 -6.69 4.16
C ARG A 102 -8.80 -5.42 4.80
N THR A 103 -9.44 -5.53 5.96
CA THR A 103 -10.00 -4.38 6.66
C THR A 103 -8.89 -3.42 7.10
N ALA A 104 -7.79 -3.94 7.63
CA ALA A 104 -6.63 -3.11 7.99
C ALA A 104 -6.01 -2.42 6.77
N ALA A 105 -5.90 -3.11 5.64
CA ALA A 105 -5.40 -2.55 4.38
C ALA A 105 -6.32 -1.47 3.82
N GLU A 106 -7.64 -1.69 3.84
CA GLU A 106 -8.64 -0.67 3.47
C GLU A 106 -8.54 0.55 4.38
N THR A 107 -8.37 0.36 5.69
CA THR A 107 -8.14 1.47 6.62
C THR A 107 -6.86 2.20 6.29
N LEU A 108 -5.74 1.51 6.06
CA LEU A 108 -4.47 2.13 5.69
C LEU A 108 -4.59 2.95 4.40
N LYS A 109 -5.36 2.46 3.43
CA LYS A 109 -5.62 3.17 2.16
C LYS A 109 -6.36 4.50 2.35
N LEU A 110 -7.17 4.64 3.41
CA LEU A 110 -7.83 5.92 3.72
C LEU A 110 -6.87 6.99 4.24
N PHE A 111 -5.68 6.58 4.69
CA PHE A 111 -4.60 7.47 5.13
C PHE A 111 -3.60 7.78 4.00
N GLU A 112 -3.74 7.13 2.85
CA GLU A 112 -2.89 7.37 1.68
C GLU A 112 -3.36 8.62 0.93
N ASN A 113 -2.48 9.61 0.78
CA ASN A 113 -2.70 10.78 -0.07
C ASN A 113 -2.16 10.54 -1.50
N ASP A 114 -2.45 11.47 -2.40
CA ASP A 114 -1.88 11.45 -3.75
C ASP A 114 -0.35 11.52 -3.70
N GLY A 115 0.31 10.47 -4.20
CA GLY A 115 1.77 10.34 -4.21
C GLY A 115 2.34 9.45 -3.10
N ASP A 116 1.52 9.08 -2.12
CA ASP A 116 1.89 8.10 -1.10
C ASP A 116 1.90 6.67 -1.68
N LEU A 117 2.46 5.73 -0.92
CA LEU A 117 2.53 4.32 -1.30
C LEU A 117 2.13 3.43 -0.12
N ALA A 118 0.92 2.87 -0.14
CA ALA A 118 0.55 1.78 0.73
C ALA A 118 0.90 0.41 0.11
N ALA A 119 1.49 -0.46 0.92
CA ALA A 119 1.93 -1.78 0.51
C ALA A 119 1.65 -2.84 1.59
N ARG A 120 1.52 -4.09 1.15
CA ARG A 120 1.61 -5.28 2.01
C ARG A 120 2.95 -5.95 1.77
N LEU A 121 3.76 -6.03 2.83
CA LEU A 121 5.11 -6.57 2.74
C LEU A 121 5.07 -8.10 2.83
N HIS A 122 4.51 -8.63 3.91
CA HIS A 122 4.35 -10.07 4.14
C HIS A 122 3.21 -10.29 5.12
N GLY A 123 2.55 -11.46 5.09
CA GLY A 123 1.63 -11.86 6.17
C GLY A 123 0.63 -10.77 6.57
N ASP A 124 0.79 -10.26 7.78
CA ASP A 124 0.04 -9.18 8.43
C ASP A 124 0.77 -7.83 8.52
N GLU A 125 1.92 -7.72 7.86
CA GLU A 125 2.75 -6.51 7.78
C GLU A 125 2.31 -5.62 6.61
N LEU A 126 1.84 -4.43 6.95
CA LEU A 126 1.50 -3.37 6.02
C LEU A 126 2.46 -2.20 6.18
N CYS A 127 2.55 -1.36 5.16
CA CYS A 127 3.41 -0.19 5.16
C CYS A 127 2.75 0.97 4.42
N LEU A 128 2.98 2.19 4.89
CA LEU A 128 2.67 3.43 4.18
C LEU A 128 3.94 4.28 4.05
N VAL A 129 4.31 4.65 2.83
CA VAL A 129 5.39 5.59 2.52
C VAL A 129 4.76 6.93 2.14
N MET A 130 5.23 8.01 2.75
CA MET A 130 4.69 9.35 2.56
C MET A 130 5.81 10.32 2.13
N PRO A 131 6.02 10.50 0.82
CA PRO A 131 6.96 11.48 0.29
C PRO A 131 6.49 12.91 0.57
N GLY A 132 7.43 13.81 0.85
CA GLY A 132 7.10 15.21 1.17
C GLY A 132 6.50 15.40 2.57
N PHE A 133 6.37 14.33 3.36
CA PHE A 133 5.88 14.41 4.73
C PHE A 133 6.79 15.30 5.57
N ARG A 134 6.27 16.44 6.00
CA ARG A 134 6.91 17.35 6.94
C ARG A 134 6.08 17.35 8.21
N PRO A 135 6.66 17.04 9.39
CA PRO A 135 6.06 17.45 10.64
C PRO A 135 5.76 18.95 10.53
N ILE A 136 4.51 19.34 10.73
CA ILE A 136 4.11 20.75 10.62
C ILE A 136 4.92 21.54 11.64
N GLU A 137 5.54 22.65 11.23
CA GLU A 137 6.29 23.51 12.16
C GLU A 137 5.37 23.98 13.30
N GLY A 138 5.77 23.73 14.55
CA GLY A 138 5.00 24.07 15.75
C GLY A 138 3.98 23.01 16.19
N ILE A 139 3.89 21.88 15.50
CA ILE A 139 3.19 20.70 16.01
C ILE A 139 4.14 19.94 16.95
N SER A 140 3.72 19.78 18.21
CA SER A 140 4.40 18.91 19.17
C SER A 140 4.34 17.46 18.69
N SER A 141 5.39 16.71 18.99
CA SER A 141 5.49 15.26 18.82
C SER A 141 4.23 14.48 19.20
N ASP A 142 3.49 14.97 20.20
CA ASP A 142 2.20 14.45 20.66
C ASP A 142 1.09 14.39 19.58
N GLN A 143 1.05 15.30 18.60
CA GLN A 143 0.01 15.23 17.54
C GLN A 143 0.40 14.28 16.41
N LEU A 144 1.69 14.10 16.12
CA LEU A 144 2.14 13.06 15.19
C LEU A 144 1.86 11.66 15.78
N LEU A 145 2.06 11.54 17.10
CA LEU A 145 1.59 10.42 17.92
C LEU A 145 0.08 10.22 17.82
N GLU A 146 -0.70 11.31 17.83
CA GLU A 146 -2.17 11.28 17.74
C GLU A 146 -2.68 10.86 16.35
N GLU A 147 -2.08 11.36 15.26
CA GLU A 147 -2.42 10.98 13.89
C GLU A 147 -2.08 9.50 13.63
N THR A 148 -0.88 9.08 14.04
CA THR A 148 -0.44 7.68 13.91
C THR A 148 -1.22 6.75 14.87
N GLY A 149 -1.56 7.24 16.06
CA GLY A 149 -2.43 6.54 17.01
C GLY A 149 -3.87 6.41 16.52
N SER A 150 -4.34 7.39 15.74
CA SER A 150 -5.65 7.33 15.08
C SER A 150 -5.70 6.18 14.09
N LEU A 151 -4.65 5.94 13.29
CA LEU A 151 -4.58 4.77 12.40
C LEU A 151 -4.79 3.45 13.17
N VAL A 152 -4.08 3.24 14.28
CA VAL A 152 -4.25 2.03 15.12
C VAL A 152 -5.67 1.90 15.66
N LYS A 153 -6.24 3.02 16.11
CA LYS A 153 -7.63 3.08 16.60
C LYS A 153 -8.61 2.71 15.50
N TYR A 154 -8.47 3.25 14.29
CA TYR A 154 -9.36 2.93 13.17
C TYR A 154 -9.25 1.47 12.73
N ILE A 155 -8.04 0.89 12.70
CA ILE A 155 -7.86 -0.54 12.39
C ILE A 155 -8.60 -1.40 13.43
N THR A 156 -8.41 -1.08 14.72
CA THR A 156 -9.06 -1.78 15.84
C THR A 156 -10.58 -1.68 15.76
N GLU A 157 -11.11 -0.47 15.58
CA GLU A 157 -12.56 -0.22 15.50
C GLU A 157 -13.19 -0.88 14.28
N ALA A 158 -12.50 -0.86 13.13
CA ALA A 158 -12.97 -1.52 11.91
C ALA A 158 -13.04 -3.04 12.10
N ALA A 159 -12.05 -3.66 12.74
CA ALA A 159 -12.08 -5.09 13.04
C ALA A 159 -13.28 -5.49 13.93
N ILE A 160 -13.59 -4.72 14.97
CA ILE A 160 -14.72 -5.01 15.87
C ILE A 160 -16.05 -4.72 15.19
N ARG A 161 -16.22 -3.51 14.63
CA ARG A 161 -17.52 -3.03 14.15
C ARG A 161 -17.89 -3.55 12.76
N LYS A 162 -16.93 -3.59 11.84
CA LYS A 162 -17.18 -3.98 10.44
C LYS A 162 -17.26 -5.49 10.28
N LEU A 163 -16.41 -6.23 11.00
CA LEU A 163 -16.37 -7.69 10.93
C LEU A 163 -17.20 -8.39 12.02
N GLY A 164 -17.68 -7.64 13.02
CA GLY A 164 -18.49 -8.20 14.10
C GLY A 164 -17.71 -9.14 15.02
N LEU A 165 -16.39 -8.94 15.14
CA LEU A 165 -15.55 -9.77 15.99
C LEU A 165 -15.85 -9.50 17.48
N PRO A 166 -15.83 -10.54 18.34
CA PRO A 166 -16.03 -10.37 19.77
C PRO A 166 -15.04 -9.39 20.40
N GLU A 167 -15.48 -8.53 21.32
CA GLU A 167 -14.60 -7.54 21.97
C GLU A 167 -13.48 -8.17 22.83
N ASP A 168 -13.67 -9.40 23.30
CA ASP A 168 -12.66 -10.19 24.02
C ASP A 168 -11.60 -10.81 23.09
N LEU A 169 -11.91 -10.87 21.79
CA LEU A 169 -10.97 -11.16 20.72
C LEU A 169 -10.23 -9.88 20.35
N TYR A 170 -9.12 -9.64 21.05
CA TYR A 170 -8.27 -8.50 20.76
C TYR A 170 -7.71 -8.57 19.34
N VAL A 171 -8.10 -7.61 18.49
CA VAL A 171 -7.48 -7.29 17.20
C VAL A 171 -7.02 -5.84 17.26
N GLY A 172 -5.73 -5.61 17.00
CA GLY A 172 -5.16 -4.27 17.01
C GLY A 172 -4.05 -4.15 15.99
N ALA A 173 -3.23 -3.12 16.14
CA ALA A 173 -2.02 -2.98 15.34
C ALA A 173 -0.90 -2.38 16.18
N GLY A 174 0.33 -2.79 15.88
CA GLY A 174 1.53 -2.08 16.28
C GLY A 174 2.04 -1.23 15.13
N VAL A 175 2.58 -0.07 15.48
CA VAL A 175 3.09 0.88 14.50
C VAL A 175 4.51 1.33 14.85
N GLY A 176 5.39 1.30 13.86
CA GLY A 176 6.71 1.89 13.89
C GLY A 176 6.87 2.91 12.78
N MET A 177 7.41 4.08 13.09
CA MET A 177 7.62 5.15 12.12
C MET A 177 9.09 5.56 12.06
N ALA A 178 9.55 5.92 10.86
CA ALA A 178 10.86 6.53 10.66
C ALA A 178 10.85 7.59 9.55
N MET A 179 11.79 8.52 9.65
CA MET A 179 12.06 9.53 8.63
C MET A 179 13.32 9.19 7.84
N LEU A 180 13.36 9.58 6.57
CA LEU A 180 14.57 9.55 5.75
C LEU A 180 15.55 10.60 6.26
N MET A 181 16.79 10.18 6.46
CA MET A 181 17.91 11.01 6.89
C MET A 181 18.89 11.23 5.74
N PRO A 182 19.69 12.32 5.76
CA PRO A 182 20.70 12.56 4.75
C PRO A 182 21.67 11.38 4.60
N GLY A 183 21.83 10.90 3.36
CA GLY A 183 22.75 9.80 3.03
C GLY A 183 22.21 8.39 3.27
N ASP A 184 20.98 8.23 3.74
CA ASP A 184 20.37 6.91 3.91
C ASP A 184 20.15 6.18 2.59
N LEU A 185 20.31 4.86 2.63
CA LEU A 185 19.75 3.97 1.63
C LEU A 185 18.31 3.55 2.03
N PRO A 186 17.49 3.07 1.07
CA PRO A 186 16.14 2.56 1.38
C PRO A 186 16.11 1.57 2.55
N GLY A 187 17.10 0.67 2.59
CA GLY A 187 17.22 -0.33 3.66
C GLY A 187 17.50 0.26 5.05
N ASP A 188 18.18 1.41 5.14
CA ASP A 188 18.44 2.07 6.42
C ASP A 188 17.15 2.68 6.99
N LEU A 189 16.35 3.30 6.13
CA LEU A 189 15.03 3.82 6.48
C LEU A 189 14.10 2.71 6.96
N MET A 190 13.99 1.61 6.21
CA MET A 190 13.19 0.45 6.58
C MET A 190 13.63 -0.15 7.92
N ARG A 191 14.95 -0.30 8.12
CA ARG A 191 15.50 -0.86 9.37
C ARG A 191 15.16 0.00 10.58
N ARG A 192 15.17 1.33 10.46
CA ARG A 192 14.75 2.21 11.57
C ARG A 192 13.25 2.10 11.86
N ALA A 193 12.41 2.01 10.83
CA ALA A 193 10.97 1.83 11.03
C ALA A 193 10.65 0.50 11.73
N ASP A 194 11.30 -0.58 11.30
CA ASP A 194 11.21 -1.91 11.91
C ASP A 194 11.68 -1.91 13.37
N ASN A 195 12.84 -1.30 13.66
CA ASN A 195 13.33 -1.13 15.02
C ASN A 195 12.34 -0.34 15.90
N SER A 196 11.67 0.66 15.33
CA SER A 196 10.63 1.43 16.04
C SER A 196 9.42 0.55 16.37
N LEU A 197 8.97 -0.28 15.44
CA LEU A 197 7.89 -1.25 15.65
C LEU A 197 8.28 -2.31 16.70
N LEU A 198 9.50 -2.82 16.63
CA LEU A 198 10.05 -3.76 17.61
C LEU A 198 10.09 -3.16 19.02
N ALA A 199 10.52 -1.90 19.14
CA ALA A 199 10.53 -1.18 20.41
C ALA A 199 9.10 -1.00 20.96
N TYR A 200 8.13 -0.68 20.11
CA TYR A 200 6.72 -0.65 20.48
C TYR A 200 6.22 -2.00 21.00
N LYS A 201 6.47 -3.09 20.27
CA LYS A 201 6.08 -4.45 20.67
C LYS A 201 6.72 -4.85 22.00
N ALA A 202 7.97 -4.46 22.25
CA ALA A 202 8.66 -4.72 23.50
C ALA A 202 8.03 -3.96 24.68
N ALA A 203 7.73 -2.67 24.53
CA ALA A 203 7.11 -1.85 25.57
C ALA A 203 5.69 -2.32 25.92
N ARG A 204 4.96 -2.86 24.95
CA ARG A 204 3.59 -3.38 25.10
C ARG A 204 3.50 -4.79 25.67
N LYS A 205 4.60 -5.55 25.70
CA LYS A 205 4.60 -6.92 26.23
C LYS A 205 4.16 -7.00 27.70
N ASP A 206 4.30 -5.90 28.44
CA ASP A 206 3.84 -5.75 29.83
C ASP A 206 2.40 -5.19 29.97
N GLN A 207 1.79 -4.75 28.86
CA GLN A 207 0.42 -4.20 28.80
C GLN A 207 -0.32 -4.73 27.57
N LEU A 208 -0.87 -5.95 27.67
CA LEU A 208 -1.52 -6.74 26.60
C LEU A 208 -2.66 -6.06 25.80
N ARG A 209 -2.97 -4.77 26.03
CA ARG A 209 -4.06 -4.01 25.38
C ARG A 209 -3.75 -2.52 25.12
N SER A 210 -2.53 -2.03 25.35
CA SER A 210 -2.24 -0.61 25.12
C SER A 210 -2.15 -0.29 23.62
N ILE A 211 -2.79 0.80 23.18
CA ILE A 211 -2.56 1.40 21.86
C ILE A 211 -1.39 2.37 22.03
N GLY A 212 -0.42 2.36 21.11
CA GLY A 212 0.66 3.34 21.14
C GLY A 212 1.49 3.34 19.87
N VAL A 213 2.37 4.32 19.77
CA VAL A 213 3.31 4.51 18.67
C VAL A 213 4.66 4.80 19.29
N VAL A 214 5.72 4.17 18.80
CA VAL A 214 7.10 4.48 19.23
C VAL A 214 7.82 5.14 18.07
N PHE A 215 8.55 6.20 18.41
CA PHE A 215 9.42 6.95 17.51
C PHE A 215 10.87 6.75 17.94
N GLN A 216 11.77 6.48 17.00
CA GLN A 216 13.22 6.43 17.27
C GLN A 216 13.97 7.71 16.85
N ASP A 217 13.28 8.71 16.29
CA ASP A 217 13.92 9.97 15.89
C ASP A 217 13.60 11.08 16.91
N GLU A 218 14.61 11.54 17.65
CA GLU A 218 14.49 12.66 18.59
C GLU A 218 14.05 13.95 17.89
N ARG A 219 14.25 14.12 16.57
CA ARG A 219 13.77 15.30 15.82
C ARG A 219 12.30 15.26 15.44
N LEU A 220 11.64 14.12 15.65
CA LEU A 220 10.17 14.06 15.69
C LEU A 220 9.65 14.43 17.08
N LEU A 221 10.52 14.46 18.09
CA LEU A 221 10.21 14.76 19.49
C LEU A 221 10.59 16.20 19.89
N ASP A 222 11.66 16.73 19.30
CA ASP A 222 12.20 18.06 19.53
C ASP A 222 11.70 19.06 18.48
N ASN A 223 10.72 19.86 18.89
CA ASN A 223 10.51 21.24 18.46
C ASN A 223 10.03 22.07 19.66
#